data_AF-A0A9D4JZV1-F1
#
_entry.id   AF-A0A9D4JZV1-F1
#
_cell.length_a   1.000
_cell.length_b   1.000
_cell.length_c   1.000
_cell.angle_alpha   90.00
_cell.angle_beta   90.00
_cell.angle_gamma   90.00
#
_symmetry.space_group_name_H-M   'P 1'
#
loop_
_entity.id
_entity.type
_entity.pdbx_description
1 polymer ?
#
loop_
_entity_poly.entity_id
_entity_poly.type
_entity_poly.pdbx_seq_one_letter_code
_entity_poly.pdbx_strand_id
1 'polypeptide(L)'
;MHTILVLVFVVLAHVTGTWGFGCHQRWELVYANSGNGTTVYGSKETLIRAMLAGADLRIFVPSWGPGGYLTSVQNTQTIRNNVCAQALFHVSKASYDTFQEVPYFWFVNLCSTGHVHMARYFIGNHVSAGINGDYVDMQWYIRKYPDPIYSHTQDGTVITGSVRDIVYAVEAGADIRIVDRQLGYGVRMDNVEVSYDRAIVAGQSLWHVSERMNGPNLEYQGDDYYWMSVWSTDGTVDVSRWNVGEHVKRGNSSMQQSMNWYADSCWQMAYKHDAEGNLEDGSLELLRLAVETGHRLKVLIDGAITVEPDQINVRGGHINAQILGLVSKQDLKTFTDDVFWDWRVLTTTGTETSEYFNIGEYFNRGNTVKRKPMTWFIDTRTWNRVLVNDKDGVVLAGTKQQLIDAILLGAEVRYKLTFTSNAIMHQADNLEISADGNVGAMHVRSVSLKFTPGSPHEVTFQNSPYWWFTIVSTTGKVDISRWTVGEHVNRRHTHLFVQVEWFVSF
;
A
#
# COMPACT_ATOMS: atom_id res chain seq x y z
N MET A 1 54.51 29.14 -13.11
CA MET A 1 53.24 28.41 -13.36
C MET A 1 53.05 27.42 -12.23
N HIS A 2 52.11 27.70 -11.33
CA HIS A 2 51.79 26.83 -10.20
C HIS A 2 50.36 26.33 -10.41
N THR A 3 50.23 25.03 -10.60
CA THR A 3 48.94 24.35 -10.75
C THR A 3 48.40 24.09 -9.35
N ILE A 4 47.31 24.79 -9.00
CA ILE A 4 46.56 24.55 -7.76
C ILE A 4 45.64 23.35 -8.02
N LEU A 5 45.90 22.25 -7.32
CA LEU A 5 45.04 21.07 -7.27
C LEU A 5 43.93 21.36 -6.24
N VAL A 6 42.71 21.65 -6.70
CA VAL A 6 41.55 21.79 -5.82
C VAL A 6 41.00 20.40 -5.53
N LEU A 7 41.37 19.85 -4.37
CA LEU A 7 40.76 18.66 -3.78
C LEU A 7 39.42 19.08 -3.17
N VAL A 8 38.32 18.76 -3.86
CA VAL A 8 36.97 18.85 -3.32
C VAL A 8 36.75 17.67 -2.38
N PHE A 9 36.96 17.88 -1.09
CA PHE A 9 36.49 16.97 -0.04
C PHE A 9 34.97 17.12 0.08
N VAL A 10 34.22 16.15 -0.46
CA VAL A 10 32.83 15.95 -0.09
C VAL A 10 32.82 15.36 1.32
N VAL A 11 32.63 16.23 2.31
CA VAL A 11 32.36 15.83 3.68
C VAL A 11 30.93 15.28 3.70
N LEU A 12 30.81 13.96 3.62
CA LEU A 12 29.63 13.22 4.07
C LEU A 12 29.50 13.41 5.59
N ALA A 13 28.91 14.55 5.97
CA ALA A 13 28.46 14.75 7.33
C ALA A 13 27.44 13.66 7.62
N HIS A 14 27.85 12.71 8.48
CA HIS A 14 26.93 11.83 9.17
C HIS A 14 25.91 12.72 9.88
N VAL A 15 24.69 12.79 9.34
CA VAL A 15 23.52 13.35 10.03
C VAL A 15 23.21 12.39 11.17
N THR A 16 23.98 12.51 12.25
CA THR A 16 23.70 11.96 13.57
C THR A 16 23.13 13.08 14.42
N GLY A 17 22.04 13.67 13.94
CA GLY A 17 21.18 14.50 14.76
C GLY A 17 20.34 13.56 15.62
N THR A 18 20.73 13.39 16.88
CA THR A 18 19.95 12.71 17.90
C THR A 18 18.60 13.42 18.11
N TRP A 19 17.52 12.86 17.55
CA TRP A 19 16.15 13.12 17.96
C TRP A 19 15.53 11.78 18.37
N GLY A 20 15.37 11.62 19.68
CA GLY A 20 14.93 10.38 20.30
C GLY A 20 13.43 10.15 20.12
N PHE A 21 13.08 9.38 19.10
CA PHE A 21 12.16 8.23 19.14
C PHE A 21 12.59 7.33 18.00
N GLY A 22 13.42 6.34 18.29
CA GLY A 22 13.96 5.46 17.26
C GLY A 22 12.84 4.66 16.60
N CYS A 23 12.66 4.81 15.29
CA CYS A 23 11.78 4.01 14.45
C CYS A 23 12.34 2.59 14.26
N HIS A 24 12.42 1.89 15.38
CA HIS A 24 13.02 0.57 15.53
C HIS A 24 11.96 -0.53 15.75
N GLN A 25 10.66 -0.23 15.57
CA GLN A 25 9.66 -1.29 15.62
C GLN A 25 9.90 -2.25 14.47
N ARG A 26 10.19 -3.50 14.82
CA ARG A 26 10.42 -4.60 13.89
C ARG A 26 9.15 -5.41 13.71
N TRP A 27 9.09 -6.18 12.64
CA TRP A 27 8.15 -7.26 12.49
C TRP A 27 8.44 -8.36 13.52
N GLU A 28 7.43 -8.73 14.28
CA GLU A 28 7.51 -9.74 15.34
C GLU A 28 6.51 -10.85 15.05
N LEU A 29 6.99 -12.10 14.95
CA LEU A 29 6.11 -13.26 14.98
C LEU A 29 5.49 -13.36 16.38
N VAL A 30 4.16 -13.25 16.46
CA VAL A 30 3.44 -13.30 17.76
C VAL A 30 2.48 -14.46 17.88
N TYR A 31 2.12 -15.07 16.76
CA TYR A 31 1.24 -16.22 16.74
C TYR A 31 1.50 -17.07 15.50
N ALA A 32 1.46 -18.39 15.67
CA ALA A 32 1.36 -19.31 14.55
C ALA A 32 0.32 -20.39 14.85
N ASN A 33 -0.41 -20.79 13.83
CA ASN A 33 -1.38 -21.88 13.91
C ASN A 33 -1.13 -22.91 12.81
N SER A 34 -1.55 -24.14 13.07
CA SER A 34 -1.67 -25.18 12.05
C SER A 34 -2.97 -25.03 11.25
N GLY A 35 -3.12 -25.82 10.19
CA GLY A 35 -4.32 -25.85 9.36
C GLY A 35 -5.60 -26.12 10.13
N ASN A 36 -5.58 -26.97 11.16
CA ASN A 36 -6.75 -27.18 12.03
C ASN A 36 -6.98 -26.07 13.09
N GLY A 37 -6.22 -24.98 13.04
CA GLY A 37 -6.33 -23.85 13.98
C GLY A 37 -5.68 -24.06 15.34
N THR A 38 -4.95 -25.16 15.54
CA THR A 38 -4.18 -25.39 16.77
C THR A 38 -3.02 -24.42 16.85
N THR A 39 -2.80 -23.83 18.02
CA THR A 39 -1.65 -22.95 18.24
C THR A 39 -0.34 -23.74 18.17
N VAL A 40 0.56 -23.29 17.30
CA VAL A 40 1.91 -23.86 17.11
C VAL A 40 2.96 -22.95 17.75
N TYR A 41 2.72 -21.64 17.80
CA TYR A 41 3.61 -20.67 18.44
C TYR A 41 2.83 -19.49 19.03
N GLY A 42 3.36 -18.91 20.11
CA GLY A 42 2.82 -17.70 20.71
C GLY A 42 1.41 -17.88 21.29
N SER A 43 0.60 -16.82 21.26
CA SER A 43 -0.79 -16.91 21.73
C SER A 43 -1.73 -16.03 20.90
N LYS A 44 -2.92 -16.56 20.65
CA LYS A 44 -3.98 -15.85 19.93
C LYS A 44 -4.40 -14.57 20.63
N GLU A 45 -4.38 -14.57 21.96
CA GLU A 45 -4.66 -13.38 22.78
C GLU A 45 -3.65 -12.25 22.54
N THR A 46 -2.36 -12.58 22.36
CA THR A 46 -1.33 -11.57 22.03
C THR A 46 -1.59 -10.96 20.65
N LEU A 47 -1.97 -11.79 19.67
CA LEU A 47 -2.35 -11.32 18.33
C LEU A 47 -3.58 -10.40 18.39
N ILE A 48 -4.64 -10.79 19.11
CA ILE A 48 -5.85 -9.98 19.29
C ILE A 48 -5.51 -8.64 19.95
N ARG A 49 -4.75 -8.66 21.05
CA ARG A 49 -4.37 -7.43 21.76
C ARG A 49 -3.54 -6.50 20.88
N ALA A 50 -2.59 -7.04 20.11
CA ALA A 50 -1.79 -6.25 19.18
C ALA A 50 -2.66 -5.60 18.08
N MET A 51 -3.56 -6.38 17.47
CA MET A 51 -4.46 -5.89 16.43
C MET A 51 -5.42 -4.81 16.97
N LEU A 52 -5.98 -5.00 18.17
CA LEU A 52 -6.81 -3.98 18.83
C LEU A 52 -6.01 -2.73 19.25
N ALA A 53 -4.72 -2.89 19.50
CA ALA A 53 -3.76 -1.79 19.71
C ALA A 53 -3.25 -1.15 18.40
N GLY A 54 -3.92 -1.41 17.27
CA GLY A 54 -3.60 -0.76 16.00
C GLY A 54 -2.35 -1.27 15.31
N ALA A 55 -1.83 -2.44 15.69
CA ALA A 55 -0.66 -3.01 15.03
C ALA A 55 -0.89 -3.22 13.52
N ASP A 56 0.19 -3.12 12.76
CA ASP A 56 0.32 -3.64 11.40
C ASP A 56 0.37 -5.17 11.43
N LEU A 57 -0.20 -5.82 10.40
CA LEU A 57 -0.27 -7.28 10.32
C LEU A 57 0.25 -7.78 8.98
N ARG A 58 0.92 -8.92 9.02
CA ARG A 58 1.34 -9.72 7.86
C ARG A 58 1.22 -11.19 8.15
N ILE A 59 0.97 -11.95 7.09
CA ILE A 59 0.70 -13.38 7.22
C ILE A 59 1.61 -14.13 6.26
N PHE A 60 2.39 -15.04 6.82
CA PHE A 60 3.17 -16.01 6.06
C PHE A 60 2.44 -17.36 6.05
N VAL A 61 2.26 -17.94 4.87
CA VAL A 61 1.57 -19.21 4.63
C VAL A 61 2.59 -20.19 4.04
N PRO A 62 3.13 -21.14 4.83
CA PRO A 62 4.20 -22.04 4.38
C PRO A 62 3.79 -22.97 3.23
N SER A 63 2.52 -23.35 3.15
CA SER A 63 2.02 -24.29 2.13
C SER A 63 1.74 -23.63 0.78
N TRP A 64 1.81 -22.30 0.69
CA TRP A 64 1.57 -21.56 -0.54
C TRP A 64 2.89 -21.39 -1.30
N GLY A 65 3.19 -22.36 -2.15
CA GLY A 65 4.47 -22.44 -2.85
C GLY A 65 5.54 -23.22 -2.06
N PRO A 66 6.61 -23.71 -2.71
CA PRO A 66 7.54 -24.65 -2.08
C PRO A 66 8.35 -24.08 -0.91
N GLY A 67 8.65 -22.78 -0.93
CA GLY A 67 9.31 -22.08 0.18
C GLY A 67 8.38 -21.18 0.99
N GLY A 68 7.07 -21.18 0.68
CA GLY A 68 6.04 -20.38 1.32
C GLY A 68 5.77 -19.02 0.69
N TYR A 69 4.77 -18.34 1.26
CA TYR A 69 4.18 -17.11 0.73
C TYR A 69 3.97 -16.07 1.81
N LEU A 70 4.39 -14.82 1.58
CA LEU A 70 4.13 -13.70 2.49
C LEU A 70 3.16 -12.71 1.82
N THR A 71 2.14 -12.27 2.57
CA THR A 71 1.19 -11.26 2.09
C THR A 71 0.95 -10.13 3.09
N SER A 72 0.68 -8.94 2.55
CA SER A 72 0.17 -7.79 3.30
C SER A 72 -1.36 -7.79 3.33
N VAL A 73 -1.94 -7.31 4.42
CA VAL A 73 -3.41 -7.30 4.62
C VAL A 73 -3.95 -5.86 4.56
N GLN A 74 -5.18 -5.70 4.07
CA GLN A 74 -5.84 -4.39 3.92
C GLN A 74 -6.68 -4.04 5.15
N ASN A 75 -7.35 -5.04 5.73
CA ASN A 75 -8.15 -4.88 6.92
C ASN A 75 -8.12 -6.13 7.79
N THR A 76 -8.55 -5.96 9.04
CA THR A 76 -8.55 -7.02 10.06
C THR A 76 -9.79 -6.93 10.93
N GLN A 77 -10.28 -8.06 11.41
CA GLN A 77 -11.43 -8.11 12.30
C GLN A 77 -11.25 -9.17 13.40
N THR A 78 -11.66 -8.84 14.62
CA THR A 78 -11.80 -9.82 15.70
C THR A 78 -13.19 -10.45 15.70
N ILE A 79 -13.27 -11.78 15.71
CA ILE A 79 -14.53 -12.54 15.72
C ILE A 79 -14.40 -13.71 16.69
N ARG A 80 -15.22 -13.70 17.75
CA ARG A 80 -15.31 -14.81 18.73
C ARG A 80 -13.93 -15.30 19.20
N ASN A 81 -13.07 -14.39 19.64
CA ASN A 81 -11.68 -14.66 20.04
C ASN A 81 -10.76 -15.17 18.92
N ASN A 82 -11.02 -14.81 17.66
CA ASN A 82 -10.12 -15.04 16.53
C ASN A 82 -9.87 -13.73 15.80
N VAL A 83 -8.72 -13.62 15.15
CA VAL A 83 -8.45 -12.58 14.15
C VAL A 83 -8.65 -13.17 12.76
N CYS A 84 -9.36 -12.44 11.91
CA CYS A 84 -9.39 -12.65 10.47
C CYS A 84 -8.83 -11.41 9.77
N ALA A 85 -8.19 -11.59 8.63
CA ALA A 85 -7.60 -10.52 7.85
C ALA A 85 -7.94 -10.72 6.37
N GLN A 86 -8.23 -9.61 5.70
CA GLN A 86 -8.51 -9.59 4.27
C GLN A 86 -7.27 -9.13 3.50
N ALA A 87 -6.85 -9.93 2.52
CA ALA A 87 -5.75 -9.65 1.60
C ALA A 87 -6.29 -9.68 0.14
N LEU A 88 -6.21 -8.53 -0.54
CA LEU A 88 -6.93 -8.25 -1.78
C LEU A 88 -6.03 -8.14 -3.00
N PHE A 89 -4.77 -7.77 -2.81
CA PHE A 89 -3.86 -7.44 -3.89
C PHE A 89 -3.14 -8.68 -4.43
N HIS A 90 -3.94 -9.58 -4.99
CA HIS A 90 -3.46 -10.78 -5.62
C HIS A 90 -4.09 -11.00 -6.98
N VAL A 91 -3.26 -11.37 -7.95
CA VAL A 91 -3.66 -11.83 -9.27
C VAL A 91 -3.13 -13.25 -9.44
N SER A 92 -3.95 -14.12 -10.04
CA SER A 92 -3.63 -15.53 -10.24
C SER A 92 -2.37 -15.76 -11.08
N LYS A 93 -1.61 -16.81 -10.76
CA LYS A 93 -0.30 -17.11 -11.34
C LYS A 93 -0.23 -18.52 -11.93
N ALA A 94 0.58 -18.70 -12.97
CA ALA A 94 0.95 -20.01 -13.49
C ALA A 94 2.20 -20.59 -12.79
N SER A 95 3.09 -19.72 -12.31
CA SER A 95 4.27 -20.06 -11.51
C SER A 95 4.63 -18.90 -10.58
N TYR A 96 5.61 -19.09 -9.70
CA TYR A 96 6.06 -18.03 -8.78
C TYR A 96 6.46 -16.72 -9.48
N ASP A 97 6.88 -16.77 -10.74
CA ASP A 97 7.41 -15.66 -11.55
C ASP A 97 6.61 -15.35 -12.82
N THR A 98 5.45 -15.98 -13.03
CA THR A 98 4.66 -15.84 -14.28
C THR A 98 3.17 -15.81 -13.99
N PHE A 99 2.46 -14.84 -14.57
CA PHE A 99 1.00 -14.82 -14.58
C PHE A 99 0.44 -15.94 -15.45
N GLN A 100 -0.76 -16.41 -15.14
CA GLN A 100 -1.49 -17.29 -16.06
C GLN A 100 -2.06 -16.47 -17.24
N GLU A 101 -2.32 -17.14 -18.37
CA GLU A 101 -2.80 -16.51 -19.62
C GLU A 101 -4.13 -15.76 -19.45
N VAL A 102 -5.05 -16.31 -18.64
CA VAL A 102 -6.34 -15.70 -18.31
C VAL A 102 -6.41 -15.44 -16.80
N PRO A 103 -5.75 -14.39 -16.31
CA PRO A 103 -5.68 -14.07 -14.91
C PRO A 103 -7.02 -13.59 -14.35
N TYR A 104 -7.17 -13.77 -13.04
CA TYR A 104 -8.27 -13.23 -12.24
C TYR A 104 -7.70 -12.58 -10.98
N PHE A 105 -8.42 -11.61 -10.43
CA PHE A 105 -8.21 -11.21 -9.04
C PHE A 105 -8.67 -12.34 -8.14
N TRP A 106 -7.93 -12.58 -7.06
CA TRP A 106 -8.37 -13.48 -6.01
C TRP A 106 -8.19 -12.82 -4.66
N PHE A 107 -9.32 -12.59 -4.00
CA PHE A 107 -9.39 -12.01 -2.66
C PHE A 107 -9.31 -13.12 -1.65
N VAL A 108 -8.57 -12.90 -0.57
CA VAL A 108 -8.26 -13.92 0.43
C VAL A 108 -8.67 -13.43 1.80
N ASN A 109 -9.43 -14.24 2.54
CA ASN A 109 -9.63 -14.09 3.97
C ASN A 109 -8.81 -15.15 4.69
N LEU A 110 -7.95 -14.70 5.59
CA LEU A 110 -7.06 -15.55 6.39
C LEU A 110 -7.49 -15.41 7.85
N CYS A 111 -7.85 -16.51 8.52
CA CYS A 111 -8.29 -16.49 9.91
C CYS A 111 -7.35 -17.31 10.81
N SER A 112 -7.10 -16.82 12.02
CA SER A 112 -6.27 -17.48 13.07
C SER A 112 -6.78 -18.84 13.56
N THR A 113 -7.87 -19.33 12.97
CA THR A 113 -8.44 -20.68 13.05
C THR A 113 -7.83 -21.66 12.05
N GLY A 114 -6.88 -21.22 11.20
CA GLY A 114 -6.38 -22.02 10.08
C GLY A 114 -7.20 -21.85 8.80
N HIS A 115 -8.42 -21.32 8.91
CA HIS A 115 -9.33 -21.20 7.77
C HIS A 115 -8.87 -20.12 6.80
N VAL A 116 -8.88 -20.47 5.51
CA VAL A 116 -8.71 -19.56 4.40
C VAL A 116 -9.91 -19.65 3.49
N HIS A 117 -10.45 -18.51 3.09
CA HIS A 117 -11.54 -18.44 2.12
C HIS A 117 -11.16 -17.49 0.99
N MET A 118 -11.42 -17.90 -0.25
CA MET A 118 -10.98 -17.20 -1.44
C MET A 118 -12.15 -16.97 -2.38
N ALA A 119 -12.26 -15.74 -2.89
CA ALA A 119 -13.18 -15.38 -3.97
C ALA A 119 -12.40 -14.89 -5.17
N ARG A 120 -12.76 -15.38 -6.36
CA ARG A 120 -12.05 -15.10 -7.60
C ARG A 120 -12.96 -14.37 -8.57
N TYR A 121 -12.47 -13.30 -9.19
CA TYR A 121 -13.19 -12.50 -10.17
C TYR A 121 -12.28 -12.19 -11.35
N PHE A 122 -12.80 -12.37 -12.58
CA PHE A 122 -12.08 -11.97 -13.77
C PHE A 122 -11.75 -10.46 -13.71
N ILE A 123 -10.53 -10.10 -14.08
CA ILE A 123 -10.05 -8.72 -13.98
C ILE A 123 -10.98 -7.77 -14.73
N GLY A 124 -11.45 -6.72 -14.07
CA GLY A 124 -12.28 -5.69 -14.69
C GLY A 124 -13.67 -6.16 -15.10
N ASN A 125 -14.21 -7.22 -14.48
CA ASN A 125 -15.58 -7.66 -14.72
C ASN A 125 -16.18 -8.32 -13.47
N HIS A 126 -17.50 -8.21 -13.29
CA HIS A 126 -18.24 -8.85 -12.20
C HIS A 126 -18.62 -10.30 -12.52
N VAL A 127 -17.64 -11.08 -12.99
CA VAL A 127 -17.82 -12.50 -13.29
C VAL A 127 -16.94 -13.31 -12.36
N SER A 128 -17.58 -14.07 -11.49
CA SER A 128 -16.88 -14.96 -10.57
C SER A 128 -16.15 -16.06 -11.34
N ALA A 129 -14.86 -16.22 -11.06
CA ALA A 129 -14.05 -17.37 -11.45
C ALA A 129 -14.08 -18.48 -10.36
N GLY A 130 -14.95 -18.33 -9.36
CA GLY A 130 -15.25 -19.32 -8.34
C GLY A 130 -14.77 -18.95 -6.94
N ILE A 131 -15.31 -19.68 -5.97
CA ILE A 131 -14.95 -19.58 -4.55
C ILE A 131 -14.36 -20.91 -4.09
N ASN A 132 -13.42 -20.85 -3.16
CA ASN A 132 -12.89 -22.03 -2.49
C ASN A 132 -12.44 -21.70 -1.06
N GLY A 133 -12.44 -22.71 -0.21
CA GLY A 133 -11.92 -22.63 1.14
C GLY A 133 -10.93 -23.74 1.40
N ASP A 134 -9.98 -23.49 2.30
CA ASP A 134 -8.98 -24.45 2.73
C ASP A 134 -8.57 -24.18 4.19
N TYR A 135 -7.75 -25.06 4.74
CA TYR A 135 -7.19 -24.96 6.08
C TYR A 135 -5.67 -25.08 6.01
N VAL A 136 -4.96 -24.01 6.35
CA VAL A 136 -3.50 -23.92 6.18
C VAL A 136 -2.79 -23.47 7.45
N ASP A 137 -1.53 -23.89 7.56
CA ASP A 137 -0.62 -23.36 8.56
C ASP A 137 -0.36 -21.88 8.28
N MET A 138 -0.33 -21.05 9.32
CA MET A 138 -0.12 -19.62 9.20
C MET A 138 0.78 -19.09 10.31
N GLN A 139 1.62 -18.12 9.95
CA GLN A 139 2.44 -17.34 10.86
C GLN A 139 2.04 -15.88 10.77
N TRP A 140 1.78 -15.26 11.93
CA TRP A 140 1.22 -13.93 12.07
C TRP A 140 2.28 -12.98 12.63
N TYR A 141 2.73 -12.07 11.78
CA TYR A 141 3.70 -11.04 12.10
C TYR A 141 2.98 -9.74 12.40
N ILE A 142 3.42 -9.05 13.45
CA ILE A 142 2.92 -7.71 13.77
C ILE A 142 4.04 -6.69 13.75
N ARG A 143 3.67 -5.44 13.47
CA ARG A 143 4.50 -4.28 13.78
C ARG A 143 3.69 -3.34 14.66
N LYS A 144 4.14 -3.14 15.90
CA LYS A 144 3.39 -2.43 16.94
C LYS A 144 3.40 -0.91 16.69
N TYR A 145 2.29 -0.29 17.05
CA TYR A 145 2.16 1.17 17.11
C TYR A 145 2.24 1.61 18.58
N PRO A 146 2.56 2.89 18.84
CA PRO A 146 2.31 3.50 20.15
C PRO A 146 0.82 3.46 20.52
N ASP A 147 0.51 3.86 21.75
CA ASP A 147 -0.87 4.08 22.20
C ASP A 147 -1.65 5.01 21.25
N PRO A 148 -2.99 4.91 21.18
CA PRO A 148 -3.77 5.75 20.30
C PRO A 148 -3.55 7.23 20.63
N ILE A 149 -3.29 8.03 19.59
CA ILE A 149 -3.08 9.48 19.72
C ILE A 149 -4.39 10.22 19.97
N TYR A 150 -5.51 9.59 19.66
CA TYR A 150 -6.85 10.10 19.92
C TYR A 150 -7.85 8.95 19.92
N SER A 151 -8.81 9.00 20.85
CA SER A 151 -9.93 8.07 20.86
C SER A 151 -11.20 8.76 21.31
N HIS A 152 -12.33 8.26 20.82
CA HIS A 152 -13.65 8.73 21.24
C HIS A 152 -14.65 7.57 21.33
N THR A 153 -15.72 7.80 22.08
CA THR A 153 -16.92 6.95 22.12
C THR A 153 -17.79 7.19 20.88
N GLN A 154 -18.85 6.38 20.75
CA GLN A 154 -19.77 6.44 19.63
C GLN A 154 -20.56 7.75 19.52
N ASP A 155 -20.78 8.44 20.65
CA ASP A 155 -21.40 9.76 20.70
C ASP A 155 -20.40 10.91 20.51
N GLY A 156 -19.14 10.61 20.18
CA GLY A 156 -18.07 11.59 19.98
C GLY A 156 -17.39 12.07 21.26
N THR A 157 -17.74 11.54 22.44
CA THR A 157 -17.04 11.90 23.69
C THR A 157 -15.59 11.44 23.64
N VAL A 158 -14.66 12.38 23.80
CA VAL A 158 -13.22 12.11 23.79
C VAL A 158 -12.82 11.27 25.00
N ILE A 159 -12.01 10.24 24.76
CA ILE A 159 -11.47 9.32 25.78
C ILE A 159 -9.99 9.62 26.05
N THR A 160 -9.21 9.84 24.99
CA THR A 160 -7.78 10.16 25.07
C THR A 160 -7.37 11.09 23.94
N GLY A 161 -6.31 11.84 24.16
CA GLY A 161 -5.72 12.75 23.18
C GLY A 161 -6.65 13.89 22.76
N SER A 162 -6.33 14.51 21.62
CA SER A 162 -7.14 15.56 21.01
C SER A 162 -7.12 15.45 19.49
N VAL A 163 -8.15 16.00 18.83
CA VAL A 163 -8.17 16.04 17.35
C VAL A 163 -6.95 16.81 16.80
N ARG A 164 -6.46 17.81 17.55
CA ARG A 164 -5.26 18.56 17.20
C ARG A 164 -4.01 17.68 17.11
N ASP A 165 -3.90 16.64 17.94
CA ASP A 165 -2.78 15.70 17.89
C ASP A 165 -2.81 14.87 16.60
N ILE A 166 -4.01 14.50 16.12
CA ILE A 166 -4.15 13.86 14.80
C ILE A 166 -3.79 14.84 13.68
N VAL A 167 -4.27 16.08 13.74
CA VAL A 167 -3.93 17.11 12.74
C VAL A 167 -2.42 17.24 12.60
N TYR A 168 -1.71 17.36 13.71
CA TYR A 168 -0.24 17.41 13.71
C TYR A 168 0.42 16.15 13.18
N ALA A 169 -0.11 14.96 13.51
CA ALA A 169 0.40 13.72 12.95
C ALA A 169 0.23 13.69 11.41
N VAL A 170 -0.92 14.10 10.89
CA VAL A 170 -1.20 14.11 9.44
C VAL A 170 -0.34 15.14 8.71
N GLU A 171 -0.17 16.33 9.27
CA GLU A 171 0.73 17.38 8.75
C GLU A 171 2.20 16.95 8.76
N ALA A 172 2.59 16.12 9.73
CA ALA A 172 3.92 15.51 9.80
C ALA A 172 4.09 14.27 8.90
N GLY A 173 3.07 13.91 8.12
CA GLY A 173 3.10 12.77 7.19
C GLY A 173 2.90 11.39 7.85
N ALA A 174 2.40 11.31 9.08
CA ALA A 174 2.23 10.05 9.79
C ALA A 174 1.29 9.05 9.08
N ASP A 175 1.52 7.73 9.22
CA ASP A 175 0.51 6.73 8.79
C ASP A 175 -0.62 6.69 9.80
N ILE A 176 -1.85 6.88 9.33
CA ILE A 176 -3.01 6.83 10.20
C ILE A 176 -3.68 5.47 10.06
N ARG A 177 -3.95 4.87 11.21
CA ARG A 177 -4.71 3.63 11.33
C ARG A 177 -5.86 3.84 12.31
N ILE A 178 -6.97 3.16 12.04
CA ILE A 178 -8.15 3.23 12.89
C ILE A 178 -8.50 1.81 13.36
N VAL A 179 -8.87 1.70 14.62
CA VAL A 179 -9.53 0.51 15.17
C VAL A 179 -10.89 0.90 15.73
N ASP A 180 -11.95 0.30 15.18
CA ASP A 180 -13.29 0.34 15.74
C ASP A 180 -13.31 -0.52 17.02
N ARG A 181 -13.63 0.13 18.15
CA ARG A 181 -13.60 -0.51 19.47
C ARG A 181 -14.76 -1.47 19.71
N GLN A 182 -15.88 -1.30 19.02
CA GLN A 182 -17.08 -2.13 19.19
C GLN A 182 -17.00 -3.37 18.31
N LEU A 183 -16.62 -3.17 17.04
CA LEU A 183 -16.57 -4.25 16.06
C LEU A 183 -15.24 -5.00 16.08
N GLY A 184 -14.22 -4.43 16.75
CA GLY A 184 -12.86 -4.96 16.72
C GLY A 184 -12.34 -5.01 15.28
N TYR A 185 -12.60 -3.97 14.51
CA TYR A 185 -12.28 -3.86 13.09
C TYR A 185 -11.18 -2.83 12.88
N GLY A 186 -10.08 -3.24 12.26
CA GLY A 186 -8.87 -2.42 12.09
C GLY A 186 -8.55 -2.19 10.63
N VAL A 187 -8.31 -0.91 10.27
CA VAL A 187 -8.07 -0.46 8.88
C VAL A 187 -6.98 0.59 8.80
N ARG A 188 -6.18 0.51 7.73
CA ARG A 188 -5.27 1.58 7.32
C ARG A 188 -6.03 2.58 6.45
N MET A 189 -5.73 3.87 6.63
CA MET A 189 -6.24 4.92 5.74
C MET A 189 -5.36 5.01 4.49
N ASP A 190 -5.97 4.94 3.32
CA ASP A 190 -5.30 5.11 2.02
C ASP A 190 -4.95 6.59 1.78
N ASN A 191 -5.82 7.49 2.24
CA ASN A 191 -5.56 8.93 2.30
C ASN A 191 -6.21 9.53 3.54
N VAL A 192 -5.67 10.66 4.01
CA VAL A 192 -6.18 11.41 5.16
C VAL A 192 -6.25 12.89 4.83
N GLU A 193 -7.35 13.53 5.19
CA GLU A 193 -7.62 14.95 4.93
C GLU A 193 -7.94 15.70 6.22
N VAL A 194 -7.40 16.91 6.33
CA VAL A 194 -7.61 17.83 7.46
C VAL A 194 -8.53 18.99 7.04
N SER A 195 -9.53 19.28 7.87
CA SER A 195 -10.33 20.51 7.82
C SER A 195 -10.02 21.38 9.02
N TYR A 196 -9.30 22.47 8.78
CA TYR A 196 -8.86 23.43 9.80
C TYR A 196 -10.00 24.24 10.41
N ASP A 197 -10.98 24.62 9.59
CA ASP A 197 -12.16 25.39 9.98
C ASP A 197 -13.05 24.61 10.95
N ARG A 198 -13.13 23.29 10.78
CA ARG A 198 -13.98 22.41 11.61
C ARG A 198 -13.19 21.69 12.70
N ALA A 199 -11.87 21.74 12.65
CA ALA A 199 -10.97 20.91 13.45
C ALA A 199 -11.38 19.43 13.36
N ILE A 200 -11.55 18.92 12.14
CA ILE A 200 -11.90 17.53 11.84
C ILE A 200 -10.81 16.91 10.97
N VAL A 201 -10.48 15.66 11.26
CA VAL A 201 -9.69 14.81 10.36
C VAL A 201 -10.60 13.71 9.83
N ALA A 202 -10.49 13.41 8.55
CA ALA A 202 -11.16 12.27 7.95
C ALA A 202 -10.21 11.49 7.04
N GLY A 203 -10.29 10.17 7.08
CA GLY A 203 -9.50 9.29 6.21
C GLY A 203 -10.39 8.38 5.38
N GLN A 204 -9.94 8.05 4.17
CA GLN A 204 -10.60 7.05 3.35
C GLN A 204 -9.87 5.71 3.47
N SER A 205 -10.63 4.63 3.53
CA SER A 205 -10.15 3.26 3.39
C SER A 205 -10.98 2.58 2.31
N LEU A 206 -10.36 2.29 1.17
CA LEU A 206 -11.03 2.07 -0.11
C LEU A 206 -11.04 0.61 -0.55
N TRP A 207 -10.14 -0.19 0.02
CA TRP A 207 -9.91 -1.56 -0.41
C TRP A 207 -10.55 -2.54 0.57
N HIS A 208 -11.85 -2.75 0.39
CA HIS A 208 -12.59 -3.79 1.11
C HIS A 208 -13.50 -4.55 0.17
N VAL A 209 -13.58 -5.86 0.36
CA VAL A 209 -14.53 -6.74 -0.33
C VAL A 209 -15.54 -7.26 0.68
N SER A 210 -16.79 -7.44 0.27
CA SER A 210 -17.88 -7.88 1.14
C SER A 210 -17.65 -9.27 1.75
N GLU A 211 -17.89 -9.39 3.05
CA GLU A 211 -17.70 -10.62 3.80
C GLU A 211 -18.93 -10.96 4.63
N ARG A 212 -19.07 -12.23 5.01
CA ARG A 212 -20.06 -12.71 5.98
C ARG A 212 -19.35 -13.50 7.07
N MET A 213 -19.90 -13.45 8.27
CA MET A 213 -19.45 -14.32 9.36
C MET A 213 -19.97 -15.73 9.16
N ASN A 214 -19.08 -16.72 9.19
CA ASN A 214 -19.40 -18.13 9.32
C ASN A 214 -18.74 -18.70 10.58
N GLY A 215 -19.50 -18.73 11.68
CA GLY A 215 -18.98 -19.16 12.98
C GLY A 215 -17.83 -18.24 13.46
N PRO A 216 -16.60 -18.75 13.65
CA PRO A 216 -15.43 -17.95 14.01
C PRO A 216 -14.67 -17.37 12.80
N ASN A 217 -15.13 -17.61 11.58
CA ASN A 217 -14.42 -17.27 10.35
C ASN A 217 -15.14 -16.17 9.55
N LEU A 218 -14.38 -15.48 8.69
CA LEU A 218 -14.91 -14.67 7.61
C LEU A 218 -14.87 -15.45 6.29
N GLU A 219 -15.95 -15.30 5.54
CA GLU A 219 -16.10 -15.86 4.19
C GLU A 219 -16.63 -14.79 3.25
N TYR A 220 -16.35 -14.98 1.96
CA TYR A 220 -16.92 -14.21 0.87
C TYR A 220 -18.33 -14.71 0.56
N GLN A 221 -19.17 -13.83 0.00
CA GLN A 221 -20.60 -14.05 -0.16
C GLN A 221 -20.95 -14.62 -1.55
N GLY A 222 -20.05 -14.53 -2.54
CA GLY A 222 -20.23 -15.08 -3.90
C GLY A 222 -20.85 -14.12 -4.91
N ASP A 223 -21.49 -13.07 -4.41
CA ASP A 223 -21.93 -11.89 -5.17
C ASP A 223 -21.20 -10.67 -4.59
N ASP A 224 -19.87 -10.75 -4.61
CA ASP A 224 -19.01 -9.90 -3.81
C ASP A 224 -18.93 -8.48 -4.37
N TYR A 225 -19.00 -7.50 -3.48
CA TYR A 225 -18.91 -6.08 -3.83
C TYR A 225 -17.73 -5.42 -3.11
N TYR A 226 -17.13 -4.42 -3.75
CA TYR A 226 -16.26 -3.49 -3.06
C TYR A 226 -17.09 -2.61 -2.14
N TRP A 227 -16.55 -2.32 -0.96
CA TRP A 227 -17.05 -1.24 -0.15
C TRP A 227 -15.92 -0.32 0.25
N MET A 228 -16.18 0.98 0.18
CA MET A 228 -15.25 2.04 0.52
C MET A 228 -15.80 2.75 1.74
N SER A 229 -14.92 3.27 2.59
CA SER A 229 -15.32 3.93 3.82
C SER A 229 -14.57 5.23 4.05
N VAL A 230 -15.27 6.26 4.52
CA VAL A 230 -14.67 7.46 5.11
C VAL A 230 -14.89 7.40 6.62
N TRP A 231 -13.85 7.65 7.39
CA TRP A 231 -13.88 7.66 8.85
C TRP A 231 -13.45 9.03 9.33
N SER A 232 -14.19 9.64 10.25
CA SER A 232 -13.85 10.97 10.78
C SER A 232 -13.78 11.02 12.31
N THR A 233 -13.01 11.98 12.82
CA THR A 233 -12.73 12.15 14.26
C THR A 233 -13.94 12.53 15.12
N ASP A 234 -15.07 12.86 14.48
CA ASP A 234 -16.36 13.10 15.13
C ASP A 234 -17.21 11.83 15.30
N GLY A 235 -16.71 10.67 14.85
CA GLY A 235 -17.40 9.40 14.94
C GLY A 235 -18.09 8.93 13.66
N THR A 236 -18.22 9.81 12.66
CA THR A 236 -18.92 9.46 11.42
C THR A 236 -18.14 8.43 10.63
N VAL A 237 -18.83 7.38 10.21
CA VAL A 237 -18.37 6.43 9.19
C VAL A 237 -19.38 6.42 8.06
N ASP A 238 -18.96 6.86 6.89
CA ASP A 238 -19.77 6.79 5.67
C ASP A 238 -19.23 5.68 4.77
N VAL A 239 -20.12 4.86 4.22
CA VAL A 239 -19.76 3.68 3.43
C VAL A 239 -20.50 3.70 2.11
N SER A 240 -19.78 3.52 1.01
CA SER A 240 -20.33 3.31 -0.33
C SER A 240 -19.98 1.93 -0.86
N ARG A 241 -20.93 1.25 -1.51
CA ARG A 241 -20.79 -0.14 -1.96
C ARG A 241 -21.03 -0.26 -3.47
N TRP A 242 -20.16 -0.98 -4.16
CA TRP A 242 -20.13 -1.11 -5.63
C TRP A 242 -19.74 -2.53 -6.04
N ASN A 243 -20.34 -3.07 -7.10
CA ASN A 243 -19.94 -4.37 -7.63
C ASN A 243 -18.43 -4.47 -7.87
N VAL A 244 -17.86 -5.65 -7.60
CA VAL A 244 -16.50 -5.92 -8.04
C VAL A 244 -16.47 -5.91 -9.57
N GLY A 245 -15.71 -4.98 -10.16
CA GLY A 245 -15.48 -4.95 -11.61
C GLY A 245 -16.61 -4.37 -12.45
N GLU A 246 -17.59 -3.69 -11.84
CA GLU A 246 -18.69 -3.00 -12.54
C GLU A 246 -19.14 -1.75 -11.77
N HIS A 247 -19.61 -0.73 -12.47
CA HIS A 247 -20.12 0.51 -11.86
C HIS A 247 -21.58 0.39 -11.42
N VAL A 248 -21.86 -0.63 -10.60
CA VAL A 248 -23.21 -0.91 -10.09
C VAL A 248 -23.24 -0.67 -8.59
N LYS A 249 -23.93 0.40 -8.18
CA LYS A 249 -24.12 0.77 -6.77
C LYS A 249 -24.97 -0.29 -6.04
N ARG A 250 -24.46 -0.77 -4.91
CA ARG A 250 -25.15 -1.71 -3.99
C ARG A 250 -25.80 -1.02 -2.80
N GLY A 251 -25.44 0.24 -2.57
CA GLY A 251 -26.05 1.09 -1.54
C GLY A 251 -25.03 1.82 -0.69
N ASN A 252 -25.52 2.80 0.06
CA ASN A 252 -24.72 3.58 1.00
C ASN A 252 -25.23 3.36 2.42
N SER A 253 -24.37 3.55 3.41
CA SER A 253 -24.77 3.58 4.82
C SER A 253 -23.88 4.55 5.57
N SER A 254 -24.47 5.32 6.47
CA SER A 254 -23.73 6.13 7.43
C SER A 254 -24.04 5.64 8.84
N MET A 255 -23.02 5.62 9.69
CA MET A 255 -23.13 5.21 11.09
C MET A 255 -22.21 6.04 11.97
N GLN A 256 -22.43 5.97 13.27
CA GLN A 256 -21.55 6.53 14.29
C GLN A 256 -20.80 5.38 14.97
N GLN A 257 -19.49 5.50 15.14
CA GLN A 257 -18.64 4.47 15.74
C GLN A 257 -17.71 5.05 16.80
N SER A 258 -17.32 4.22 17.77
CA SER A 258 -16.23 4.55 18.68
C SER A 258 -14.90 4.08 18.10
N MET A 259 -13.92 4.98 18.02
CA MET A 259 -12.67 4.72 17.32
C MET A 259 -11.46 4.99 18.20
N ASN A 260 -10.41 4.22 17.96
CA ASN A 260 -9.03 4.53 18.34
C ASN A 260 -8.26 4.92 17.09
N TRP A 261 -7.60 6.08 17.12
CA TRP A 261 -6.76 6.60 16.05
C TRP A 261 -5.30 6.43 16.45
N TYR A 262 -4.53 5.79 15.58
CA TYR A 262 -3.11 5.53 15.77
C TYR A 262 -2.32 6.27 14.70
N ALA A 263 -1.18 6.84 15.07
CA ALA A 263 -0.21 7.38 14.13
C ALA A 263 1.10 6.62 14.20
N ASP A 264 1.59 6.23 13.02
CA ASP A 264 3.00 5.93 12.84
C ASP A 264 3.75 7.23 12.56
N SER A 265 4.51 7.71 13.53
CA SER A 265 5.29 8.95 13.39
C SER A 265 6.64 8.74 12.68
N CYS A 266 6.89 7.56 12.09
CA CYS A 266 8.15 7.24 11.45
C CYS A 266 8.34 7.86 10.06
N TRP A 267 7.99 9.13 9.93
CA TRP A 267 8.05 9.90 8.71
C TRP A 267 8.76 11.22 8.98
N GLN A 268 9.54 11.68 8.00
CA GLN A 268 10.20 12.98 8.06
C GLN A 268 10.04 13.72 6.75
N MET A 269 9.86 15.03 6.82
CA MET A 269 9.83 15.89 5.63
C MET A 269 11.21 15.87 4.97
N ALA A 270 11.24 15.61 3.66
CA ALA A 270 12.46 15.57 2.87
C ALA A 270 12.54 16.70 1.85
N TYR A 271 11.41 17.15 1.32
CA TYR A 271 11.35 18.17 0.28
C TYR A 271 10.00 18.86 0.26
N LYS A 272 9.98 20.19 0.12
CA LYS A 272 8.77 21.01 -0.01
C LYS A 272 8.95 22.00 -1.14
N HIS A 273 7.90 22.17 -1.95
CA HIS A 273 7.89 23.14 -3.04
C HIS A 273 6.55 23.86 -3.17
N ASP A 274 6.59 25.04 -3.78
CA ASP A 274 5.41 25.83 -4.14
C ASP A 274 4.66 25.23 -5.35
N ALA A 275 3.59 25.90 -5.82
CA ALA A 275 2.82 25.43 -6.99
C ALA A 275 3.63 25.46 -8.29
N GLU A 276 4.62 26.33 -8.38
CA GLU A 276 5.54 26.49 -9.50
C GLU A 276 6.71 25.49 -9.44
N GLY A 277 6.76 24.64 -8.41
CA GLY A 277 7.79 23.62 -8.25
C GLY A 277 9.11 24.18 -7.74
N ASN A 278 9.13 25.43 -7.29
CA ASN A 278 10.30 26.03 -6.67
C ASN A 278 10.45 25.49 -5.25
N LEU A 279 11.69 25.16 -4.88
CA LEU A 279 12.05 24.70 -3.54
C LEU A 279 11.64 25.75 -2.49
N GLU A 280 10.90 25.32 -1.48
CA GLU A 280 10.64 26.08 -0.26
C GLU A 280 11.48 25.58 0.93
N ASP A 281 11.61 24.25 1.07
CA ASP A 281 12.36 23.61 2.17
C ASP A 281 12.83 22.19 1.80
N GLY A 282 13.85 21.68 2.51
CA GLY A 282 14.42 20.36 2.28
C GLY A 282 15.32 20.26 1.04
N SER A 283 15.37 19.08 0.43
CA SER A 283 16.24 18.79 -0.72
C SER A 283 15.63 17.73 -1.64
N LEU A 284 15.44 18.08 -2.92
CA LEU A 284 15.00 17.14 -3.95
C LEU A 284 16.01 15.99 -4.12
N GLU A 285 17.30 16.27 -3.95
CA GLU A 285 18.34 15.25 -4.02
C GLU A 285 18.27 14.26 -2.85
N LEU A 286 17.96 14.74 -1.64
CA LEU A 286 17.71 13.87 -0.48
C LEU A 286 16.50 12.98 -0.72
N LEU A 287 15.39 13.56 -1.21
CA LEU A 287 14.18 12.81 -1.56
C LEU A 287 14.50 11.73 -2.62
N ARG A 288 15.23 12.09 -3.68
CA ARG A 288 15.64 11.16 -4.74
C ARG A 288 16.50 10.01 -4.20
N LEU A 289 17.50 10.33 -3.39
CA LEU A 289 18.35 9.31 -2.78
C LEU A 289 17.56 8.37 -1.86
N ALA A 290 16.62 8.90 -1.07
CA ALA A 290 15.75 8.10 -0.21
C ALA A 290 14.90 7.10 -1.03
N VAL A 291 14.30 7.56 -2.14
CA VAL A 291 13.58 6.70 -3.08
C VAL A 291 14.49 5.61 -3.64
N GLU A 292 15.68 5.99 -4.12
CA GLU A 292 16.61 5.06 -4.76
C GLU A 292 17.23 4.04 -3.81
N THR A 293 17.13 4.29 -2.50
CA THR A 293 17.57 3.41 -1.40
C THR A 293 16.41 2.67 -0.73
N GLY A 294 15.20 2.73 -1.31
CA GLY A 294 14.06 1.89 -0.93
C GLY A 294 13.10 2.51 0.08
N HIS A 295 13.28 3.75 0.52
CA HIS A 295 12.40 4.41 1.49
C HIS A 295 11.02 4.72 0.91
N ARG A 296 9.97 4.49 1.70
CA ARG A 296 8.58 4.83 1.34
C ARG A 296 8.40 6.34 1.30
N LEU A 297 7.43 6.78 0.50
CA LEU A 297 7.12 8.19 0.32
C LEU A 297 5.69 8.49 0.76
N LYS A 298 5.48 9.72 1.18
CA LYS A 298 4.16 10.34 1.23
C LYS A 298 4.19 11.73 0.68
N VAL A 299 3.02 12.20 0.28
CA VAL A 299 2.82 13.55 -0.23
C VAL A 299 1.67 14.19 0.53
N LEU A 300 1.92 15.36 1.12
CA LEU A 300 0.89 16.28 1.60
C LEU A 300 0.60 17.29 0.47
N ILE A 301 -0.59 17.18 -0.10
CA ILE A 301 -1.07 17.98 -1.23
C ILE A 301 -1.82 19.17 -0.66
N ASP A 302 -1.42 20.38 -1.07
CA ASP A 302 -2.12 21.63 -0.75
C ASP A 302 -2.32 21.85 0.76
N GLY A 303 -1.42 21.30 1.59
CA GLY A 303 -1.48 21.40 3.05
C GLY A 303 -2.68 20.68 3.70
N ALA A 304 -3.43 19.86 2.97
CA ALA A 304 -4.68 19.28 3.46
C ALA A 304 -4.78 17.76 3.33
N ILE A 305 -4.30 17.16 2.22
CA ILE A 305 -4.48 15.72 1.93
C ILE A 305 -3.12 15.02 1.96
N THR A 306 -2.93 14.09 2.89
CA THR A 306 -1.75 13.21 2.95
C THR A 306 -2.07 11.85 2.34
N VAL A 307 -1.23 11.39 1.42
CA VAL A 307 -1.39 10.11 0.71
C VAL A 307 -0.04 9.42 0.44
N GLU A 308 -0.02 8.10 0.49
CA GLU A 308 1.12 7.28 0.05
C GLU A 308 0.96 6.89 -1.43
N PRO A 309 2.00 7.03 -2.27
CA PRO A 309 1.95 6.59 -3.65
C PRO A 309 1.94 5.07 -3.82
N ASP A 310 1.13 4.58 -4.76
CA ASP A 310 1.11 3.16 -5.15
C ASP A 310 2.35 2.78 -5.97
N GLN A 311 2.82 3.71 -6.82
CA GLN A 311 4.00 3.53 -7.66
C GLN A 311 4.80 4.83 -7.73
N ILE A 312 6.14 4.71 -7.72
CA ILE A 312 7.06 5.84 -7.88
C ILE A 312 7.91 5.66 -9.14
N ASN A 313 8.04 6.72 -9.93
CA ASN A 313 8.92 6.80 -11.08
C ASN A 313 9.91 7.96 -10.90
N VAL A 314 11.21 7.65 -11.02
CA VAL A 314 12.29 8.64 -11.01
C VAL A 314 12.70 8.92 -12.46
N ARG A 315 12.57 10.18 -12.89
CA ARG A 315 12.85 10.58 -14.27
C ARG A 315 13.47 11.98 -14.33
N GLY A 316 14.59 12.09 -15.02
CA GLY A 316 15.27 13.37 -15.22
C GLY A 316 15.58 14.11 -13.92
N GLY A 317 15.91 13.39 -12.84
CA GLY A 317 16.16 13.95 -11.51
C GLY A 317 14.91 14.25 -10.67
N HIS A 318 13.71 14.06 -11.21
CA HIS A 318 12.44 14.33 -10.52
C HIS A 318 11.70 13.05 -10.13
N ILE A 319 10.90 13.16 -9.08
CA ILE A 319 9.99 12.12 -8.60
C ILE A 319 8.60 12.36 -9.18
N ASN A 320 8.00 11.28 -9.69
CA ASN A 320 6.61 11.19 -10.12
C ASN A 320 5.93 10.08 -9.30
N ALA A 321 4.86 10.42 -8.59
CA ALA A 321 4.11 9.52 -7.72
C ALA A 321 2.72 9.26 -8.30
N GLN A 322 2.40 8.01 -8.62
CA GLN A 322 1.05 7.59 -9.00
C GLN A 322 0.25 7.27 -7.73
N ILE A 323 -0.93 7.87 -7.63
CA ILE A 323 -1.89 7.69 -6.54
C ILE A 323 -3.16 7.10 -7.13
N LEU A 324 -3.56 5.92 -6.66
CA LEU A 324 -4.81 5.24 -7.01
C LEU A 324 -5.77 5.15 -5.82
N GLY A 325 -5.28 5.42 -4.60
CA GLY A 325 -6.03 5.38 -3.35
C GLY A 325 -6.85 6.64 -3.04
N LEU A 326 -7.60 7.19 -4.01
CA LEU A 326 -8.50 8.34 -3.82
C LEU A 326 -9.82 8.11 -4.58
N VAL A 327 -10.96 8.42 -3.94
CA VAL A 327 -12.26 8.49 -4.60
C VAL A 327 -13.00 9.80 -4.30
N SER A 328 -13.99 10.10 -5.12
CA SER A 328 -14.81 11.30 -5.01
C SER A 328 -15.63 11.37 -3.72
N LYS A 329 -15.63 12.55 -3.10
CA LYS A 329 -16.43 12.84 -1.91
C LYS A 329 -17.34 14.05 -2.13
N GLN A 330 -18.49 14.06 -1.47
CA GLN A 330 -19.41 15.19 -1.46
C GLN A 330 -18.91 16.29 -0.52
N ASP A 331 -18.35 15.88 0.62
CA ASP A 331 -17.63 16.73 1.55
C ASP A 331 -16.50 15.95 2.24
N LEU A 332 -15.92 16.47 3.31
CA LEU A 332 -14.83 15.80 4.01
C LEU A 332 -15.17 14.38 4.47
N LYS A 333 -16.43 14.13 4.87
CA LYS A 333 -16.87 12.95 5.64
C LYS A 333 -17.78 12.00 4.86
N THR A 334 -18.32 12.44 3.73
CA THR A 334 -19.35 11.70 2.98
C THR A 334 -18.98 11.54 1.53
N PHE A 335 -19.26 10.36 0.99
CA PHE A 335 -19.09 10.09 -0.43
C PHE A 335 -20.15 10.82 -1.27
N THR A 336 -19.83 11.02 -2.55
CA THR A 336 -20.88 11.36 -3.53
C THR A 336 -21.84 10.18 -3.70
N ASP A 337 -23.06 10.44 -4.17
CA ASP A 337 -23.99 9.35 -4.48
C ASP A 337 -23.50 8.45 -5.62
N ASP A 338 -22.73 9.03 -6.53
CA ASP A 338 -22.11 8.37 -7.67
C ASP A 338 -20.60 8.52 -7.53
N VAL A 339 -19.99 7.58 -6.82
CA VAL A 339 -18.57 7.58 -6.45
C VAL A 339 -17.72 7.25 -7.67
N PHE A 340 -16.57 7.88 -7.82
CA PHE A 340 -15.62 7.57 -8.88
C PHE A 340 -14.18 7.64 -8.36
N TRP A 341 -13.28 6.92 -9.00
CA TRP A 341 -11.85 6.98 -8.76
C TRP A 341 -11.30 8.36 -9.15
N ASP A 342 -10.46 8.94 -8.29
CA ASP A 342 -9.66 10.14 -8.55
C ASP A 342 -8.19 9.74 -8.61
N TRP A 343 -7.76 9.26 -9.77
CA TRP A 343 -6.38 8.83 -9.96
C TRP A 343 -5.49 10.02 -10.24
N ARG A 344 -4.34 10.09 -9.58
CA ARG A 344 -3.42 11.22 -9.70
C ARG A 344 -2.00 10.80 -10.04
N VAL A 345 -1.30 11.66 -10.75
CA VAL A 345 0.17 11.67 -10.82
C VAL A 345 0.64 13.01 -10.25
N LEU A 346 1.42 12.93 -9.18
CA LEU A 346 2.02 14.07 -8.50
C LEU A 346 3.49 14.15 -8.84
N THR A 347 4.00 15.34 -9.18
CA THR A 347 5.38 15.52 -9.57
C THR A 347 6.07 16.56 -8.69
N THR A 348 7.34 16.31 -8.38
CA THR A 348 8.21 17.28 -7.68
C THR A 348 8.48 18.57 -8.47
N THR A 349 8.04 18.63 -9.72
CA THR A 349 8.01 19.84 -10.53
C THR A 349 6.82 20.73 -10.22
N GLY A 350 5.87 20.34 -9.35
CA GLY A 350 4.66 21.09 -9.00
C GLY A 350 3.39 20.68 -9.76
N THR A 351 3.48 19.71 -10.68
CA THR A 351 2.34 19.29 -11.51
C THR A 351 1.53 18.18 -10.83
N GLU A 352 0.22 18.37 -10.78
CA GLU A 352 -0.77 17.33 -10.51
C GLU A 352 -1.54 17.05 -11.80
N THR A 353 -1.49 15.82 -12.30
CA THR A 353 -2.45 15.33 -13.30
C THR A 353 -3.46 14.43 -12.62
N SER A 354 -4.75 14.68 -12.80
CA SER A 354 -5.83 13.81 -12.32
C SER A 354 -6.65 13.26 -13.48
N GLU A 355 -7.07 12.01 -13.38
CA GLU A 355 -8.07 11.37 -14.23
C GLU A 355 -9.16 10.74 -13.36
N TYR A 356 -10.41 10.88 -13.80
CA TYR A 356 -11.58 10.47 -13.04
C TYR A 356 -12.28 9.30 -13.73
N PHE A 357 -12.43 8.16 -13.05
CA PHE A 357 -13.03 6.95 -13.64
C PHE A 357 -14.17 6.39 -12.81
N ASN A 358 -15.23 5.92 -13.46
CA ASN A 358 -16.25 5.10 -12.80
C ASN A 358 -15.61 3.92 -12.04
N ILE A 359 -16.20 3.54 -10.91
CA ILE A 359 -15.75 2.37 -10.16
C ILE A 359 -16.00 1.13 -11.02
N GLY A 360 -14.93 0.38 -11.31
CA GLY A 360 -15.06 -0.88 -12.06
C GLY A 360 -15.32 -0.71 -13.56
N GLU A 361 -15.28 0.51 -14.12
CA GLU A 361 -15.54 0.76 -15.54
C GLU A 361 -14.45 1.63 -16.18
N TYR A 362 -14.31 1.51 -17.51
CA TYR A 362 -13.39 2.32 -18.31
C TYR A 362 -13.87 3.77 -18.55
N PHE A 363 -15.05 4.15 -18.06
CA PHE A 363 -15.66 5.43 -18.37
C PHE A 363 -14.91 6.59 -17.69
N ASN A 364 -14.20 7.39 -18.49
CA ASN A 364 -13.50 8.59 -18.06
C ASN A 364 -14.48 9.77 -17.91
N ARG A 365 -14.60 10.31 -16.70
CA ARG A 365 -15.46 11.46 -16.34
C ARG A 365 -14.79 12.81 -16.59
N GLY A 366 -13.49 12.82 -16.84
CA GLY A 366 -12.71 14.02 -17.12
C GLY A 366 -11.27 13.89 -16.64
N ASN A 367 -10.48 14.89 -16.98
CA ASN A 367 -9.11 15.03 -16.52
C ASN A 367 -8.82 16.47 -16.15
N THR A 368 -7.83 16.65 -15.28
CA THR A 368 -7.32 17.97 -14.93
C THR A 368 -5.82 17.96 -14.83
N VAL A 369 -5.19 19.07 -15.23
CA VAL A 369 -3.78 19.34 -14.94
C VAL A 369 -3.73 20.63 -14.12
N LYS A 370 -3.16 20.56 -12.93
CA LYS A 370 -3.08 21.67 -11.99
C LYS A 370 -1.65 21.81 -11.47
N ARG A 371 -1.38 23.00 -10.94
CA ARG A 371 -0.14 23.33 -10.23
C ARG A 371 -0.46 23.41 -8.75
N LYS A 372 0.29 22.70 -7.92
CA LYS A 372 0.00 22.53 -6.48
C LYS A 372 1.26 22.57 -5.63
N PRO A 373 1.24 23.27 -4.49
CA PRO A 373 2.29 23.12 -3.50
C PRO A 373 2.20 21.73 -2.87
N MET A 374 3.35 21.13 -2.61
CA MET A 374 3.41 19.79 -2.04
C MET A 374 4.56 19.66 -1.05
N THR A 375 4.32 18.89 0.00
CA THR A 375 5.36 18.48 0.96
C THR A 375 5.56 16.97 0.85
N TRP A 376 6.79 16.54 0.65
CA TRP A 376 7.18 15.16 0.44
C TRP A 376 7.86 14.63 1.70
N PHE A 377 7.37 13.50 2.19
CA PHE A 377 7.88 12.81 3.37
C PHE A 377 8.53 11.50 2.98
N ILE A 378 9.56 11.10 3.73
CA ILE A 378 10.23 9.82 3.61
C ILE A 378 10.07 9.04 4.91
N ASP A 379 9.87 7.73 4.79
CA ASP A 379 9.91 6.82 5.93
C ASP A 379 11.31 6.81 6.55
N THR A 380 11.37 6.87 7.88
CA THR A 380 12.63 6.94 8.66
C THR A 380 13.15 5.58 9.09
N ARG A 381 12.38 4.50 8.87
CA ARG A 381 12.85 3.14 9.11
C ARG A 381 14.05 2.80 8.23
N THR A 382 14.89 1.90 8.72
CA THR A 382 16.06 1.44 7.97
C THR A 382 15.66 0.47 6.88
N TRP A 383 15.90 0.86 5.63
CA TRP A 383 15.77 0.01 4.46
C TRP A 383 17.13 -0.56 4.07
N ASN A 384 17.25 -1.89 4.12
CA ASN A 384 18.49 -2.58 3.84
C ASN A 384 18.47 -3.16 2.43
N ARG A 385 19.44 -2.79 1.59
CA ARG A 385 19.62 -3.43 0.30
C ARG A 385 20.25 -4.81 0.49
N VAL A 386 19.47 -5.86 0.31
CA VAL A 386 19.89 -7.25 0.59
C VAL A 386 20.26 -8.05 -0.65
N LEU A 387 19.84 -7.60 -1.83
CA LEU A 387 20.17 -8.26 -3.09
C LEU A 387 20.19 -7.23 -4.23
N VAL A 388 21.16 -7.37 -5.11
CA VAL A 388 21.17 -6.75 -6.43
C VAL A 388 21.46 -7.83 -7.44
N ASN A 389 20.61 -7.96 -8.45
CA ASN A 389 20.85 -8.83 -9.59
C ASN A 389 20.77 -8.05 -10.90
N ASP A 390 21.56 -8.42 -11.89
CA ASP A 390 21.46 -7.86 -13.23
C ASP A 390 20.26 -8.43 -14.01
N LYS A 391 20.15 -8.03 -15.29
CA LYS A 391 19.11 -8.48 -16.21
C LYS A 391 19.15 -10.00 -16.47
N ASP A 392 20.31 -10.63 -16.33
CA ASP A 392 20.49 -12.06 -16.58
C ASP A 392 20.37 -12.88 -15.28
N GLY A 393 20.00 -12.22 -14.17
CA GLY A 393 19.81 -12.82 -12.86
C GLY A 393 21.11 -13.07 -12.10
N VAL A 394 22.24 -12.56 -12.59
CA VAL A 394 23.54 -12.68 -11.93
C VAL A 394 23.56 -11.74 -10.74
N VAL A 395 23.94 -12.27 -9.57
CA VAL A 395 24.03 -11.48 -8.34
C VAL A 395 25.23 -10.53 -8.41
N LEU A 396 24.95 -9.24 -8.31
CA LEU A 396 25.95 -8.17 -8.28
C LEU A 396 26.33 -7.77 -6.84
N ALA A 397 25.39 -7.89 -5.89
CA ALA A 397 25.62 -7.62 -4.47
C ALA A 397 24.59 -8.35 -3.58
N GLY A 398 24.95 -8.63 -2.32
CA GLY A 398 24.08 -9.33 -1.37
C GLY A 398 23.85 -10.81 -1.75
N THR A 399 22.78 -11.43 -1.25
CA THR A 399 22.43 -12.82 -1.60
C THR A 399 20.92 -13.06 -1.66
N LYS A 400 20.49 -14.05 -2.45
CA LYS A 400 19.09 -14.51 -2.46
C LYS A 400 18.65 -15.01 -1.09
N GLN A 401 19.57 -15.65 -0.34
CA GLN A 401 19.29 -16.14 1.01
C GLN A 401 18.96 -15.00 1.98
N GLN A 402 19.68 -13.86 1.92
CA GLN A 402 19.37 -12.71 2.76
C GLN A 402 17.96 -12.16 2.51
N LEU A 403 17.49 -12.17 1.26
CA LEU A 403 16.12 -11.81 0.93
C LEU A 403 15.12 -12.84 1.46
N ILE A 404 15.38 -14.14 1.27
CA ILE A 404 14.53 -15.22 1.78
C ILE A 404 14.42 -15.16 3.31
N ASP A 405 15.53 -15.02 4.02
CA ASP A 405 15.57 -14.92 5.48
C ASP A 405 14.74 -13.71 5.96
N ALA A 406 14.82 -12.57 5.27
CA ALA A 406 14.00 -11.41 5.59
C ALA A 406 12.50 -11.68 5.39
N ILE A 407 12.11 -12.36 4.30
CA ILE A 407 10.71 -12.76 4.04
C ILE A 407 10.20 -13.71 5.13
N LEU A 408 11.02 -14.68 5.52
CA LEU A 408 10.71 -15.63 6.61
C LEU A 408 10.62 -14.97 7.98
N LEU A 409 11.14 -13.75 8.14
CA LEU A 409 10.99 -12.91 9.33
C LEU A 409 9.83 -11.90 9.21
N GLY A 410 9.02 -11.98 8.14
CA GLY A 410 7.88 -11.09 7.89
C GLY A 410 8.24 -9.72 7.32
N ALA A 411 9.51 -9.50 6.95
CA ALA A 411 10.03 -8.20 6.56
C ALA A 411 9.31 -7.61 5.33
N GLU A 412 9.24 -6.28 5.30
CA GLU A 412 8.69 -5.52 4.18
C GLU A 412 9.66 -5.46 3.03
N VAL A 413 9.21 -5.84 1.83
CA VAL A 413 10.06 -5.92 0.64
C VAL A 413 9.62 -4.87 -0.37
N ARG A 414 10.61 -4.11 -0.84
CA ARG A 414 10.48 -3.20 -1.98
C ARG A 414 11.58 -3.50 -2.98
N TYR A 415 11.35 -3.12 -4.23
CA TYR A 415 12.33 -3.33 -5.28
C TYR A 415 12.38 -2.17 -6.26
N LYS A 416 13.58 -1.94 -6.80
CA LYS A 416 13.86 -0.96 -7.84
C LYS A 416 14.08 -1.66 -9.16
N LEU A 417 13.34 -1.25 -10.18
CA LEU A 417 13.57 -1.62 -11.57
C LEU A 417 14.33 -0.48 -12.25
N THR A 418 15.53 -0.77 -12.78
CA THR A 418 16.35 0.22 -13.46
C THR A 418 16.23 0.07 -14.98
N PHE A 419 15.79 1.13 -15.65
CA PHE A 419 15.73 1.23 -17.11
C PHE A 419 16.71 2.30 -17.59
N THR A 420 16.95 2.36 -18.90
CA THR A 420 17.93 3.29 -19.51
C THR A 420 17.67 4.76 -19.17
N SER A 421 16.41 5.18 -19.03
CA SER A 421 16.02 6.59 -18.87
C SER A 421 15.17 6.89 -17.64
N ASN A 422 14.83 5.87 -16.84
CA ASN A 422 14.03 6.02 -15.63
C ASN A 422 14.25 4.84 -14.67
N ALA A 423 13.88 5.05 -13.41
CA ALA A 423 13.75 3.98 -12.43
C ALA A 423 12.31 3.91 -11.92
N ILE A 424 11.87 2.71 -11.55
CA ILE A 424 10.55 2.48 -10.98
C ILE A 424 10.70 1.75 -9.65
N MET A 425 10.06 2.26 -8.60
CA MET A 425 10.06 1.64 -7.27
C MET A 425 8.67 1.12 -6.96
N HIS A 426 8.59 -0.17 -6.60
CA HIS A 426 7.35 -0.80 -6.16
C HIS A 426 7.50 -1.33 -4.74
N GLN A 427 6.38 -1.37 -4.04
CA GLN A 427 6.21 -2.22 -2.87
C GLN A 427 5.61 -3.56 -3.30
N ALA A 428 6.17 -4.66 -2.79
CA ALA A 428 5.62 -5.98 -3.04
C ALA A 428 4.31 -6.13 -2.26
N ASP A 429 3.24 -6.47 -2.97
CA ASP A 429 1.94 -6.78 -2.38
C ASP A 429 1.95 -8.17 -1.75
N ASN A 430 2.63 -9.09 -2.43
CA ASN A 430 2.86 -10.44 -1.97
C ASN A 430 4.16 -11.02 -2.57
N LEU A 431 4.69 -12.04 -1.89
CA LEU A 431 5.98 -12.66 -2.18
C LEU A 431 5.83 -14.18 -2.14
N GLU A 432 6.39 -14.88 -3.13
CA GLU A 432 6.47 -16.34 -3.15
C GLU A 432 7.93 -16.78 -3.24
N ILE A 433 8.30 -17.78 -2.44
CA ILE A 433 9.63 -18.41 -2.49
C ILE A 433 9.50 -19.74 -3.26
N SER A 434 10.27 -19.87 -4.34
CA SER A 434 10.29 -21.06 -5.18
C SER A 434 11.18 -22.18 -4.61
N ALA A 435 10.99 -23.41 -5.11
CA ALA A 435 11.77 -24.57 -4.67
C ALA A 435 13.28 -24.45 -4.95
N ASP A 436 13.66 -23.68 -5.97
CA ASP A 436 15.05 -23.45 -6.37
C ASP A 436 15.68 -22.22 -5.70
N GLY A 437 15.04 -21.65 -4.66
CA GLY A 437 15.58 -20.54 -3.89
C GLY A 437 15.54 -19.20 -4.61
N ASN A 438 14.60 -19.02 -5.54
CA ASN A 438 14.26 -17.73 -6.11
C ASN A 438 13.04 -17.13 -5.40
N VAL A 439 12.88 -15.81 -5.53
CA VAL A 439 11.72 -15.08 -5.00
C VAL A 439 11.00 -14.42 -6.15
N GLY A 440 9.67 -14.52 -6.18
CA GLY A 440 8.79 -13.72 -7.03
C GLY A 440 8.01 -12.72 -6.19
N ALA A 441 8.10 -11.43 -6.53
CA ALA A 441 7.39 -10.33 -5.89
C ALA A 441 6.32 -9.77 -6.83
N MET A 442 5.07 -9.78 -6.39
CA MET A 442 3.96 -9.25 -7.16
C MET A 442 3.66 -7.80 -6.77
N HIS A 443 3.33 -6.98 -7.75
CA HIS A 443 2.73 -5.66 -7.56
C HIS A 443 1.57 -5.47 -8.55
N VAL A 444 0.38 -5.18 -8.03
CA VAL A 444 -0.86 -5.11 -8.84
C VAL A 444 -1.58 -3.76 -8.78
N ARG A 445 -1.11 -2.83 -7.95
CA ARG A 445 -1.69 -1.49 -7.81
C ARG A 445 -1.01 -0.50 -8.74
N SER A 446 -1.18 -0.68 -10.04
CA SER A 446 -0.64 0.30 -10.96
C SER A 446 -1.38 0.39 -12.28
N VAL A 447 -1.41 1.61 -12.82
CA VAL A 447 -2.07 1.95 -14.08
C VAL A 447 -1.04 2.53 -15.04
N SER A 448 -1.23 2.29 -16.34
CA SER A 448 -0.26 2.69 -17.36
C SER A 448 -0.01 4.20 -17.41
N LEU A 449 1.27 4.55 -17.40
CA LEU A 449 1.78 5.91 -17.57
C LEU A 449 2.50 6.05 -18.91
N LYS A 450 2.61 7.28 -19.40
CA LYS A 450 3.45 7.68 -20.54
C LYS A 450 4.29 8.89 -20.16
N PHE A 451 5.35 9.10 -20.93
CA PHE A 451 6.13 10.34 -20.85
C PHE A 451 5.28 11.53 -21.29
N THR A 452 5.28 12.59 -20.50
CA THR A 452 4.61 13.84 -20.86
C THR A 452 5.33 14.47 -22.06
N PRO A 453 4.65 14.71 -23.19
CA PRO A 453 5.27 15.33 -24.36
C PRO A 453 5.89 16.69 -24.02
N GLY A 454 7.13 16.92 -24.48
CA GLY A 454 7.85 18.16 -24.21
C GLY A 454 8.45 18.29 -22.81
N SER A 455 8.24 17.32 -21.92
CA SER A 455 8.84 17.30 -20.58
C SER A 455 9.82 16.14 -20.42
N PRO A 456 11.09 16.42 -20.04
CA PRO A 456 12.05 15.37 -19.71
C PRO A 456 11.86 14.81 -18.30
N HIS A 457 11.03 15.43 -17.46
CA HIS A 457 10.91 15.15 -16.02
C HIS A 457 9.60 14.45 -15.65
N GLU A 458 8.54 14.69 -16.43
CA GLU A 458 7.18 14.32 -16.02
C GLU A 458 6.65 13.10 -16.75
N VAL A 459 5.78 12.36 -16.06
CA VAL A 459 4.92 11.33 -16.64
C VAL A 459 3.47 11.68 -16.40
N THR A 460 2.58 11.12 -17.21
CA THR A 460 1.13 11.33 -17.13
C THR A 460 0.43 10.03 -17.52
N PHE A 461 -0.86 9.91 -17.25
CA PHE A 461 -1.63 8.73 -17.64
C PHE A 461 -1.67 8.54 -19.16
N GLN A 462 -1.75 7.28 -19.61
CA GLN A 462 -1.98 7.02 -21.03
C GLN A 462 -3.42 7.39 -21.39
N ASN A 463 -3.66 7.84 -22.64
CA ASN A 463 -5.02 8.16 -23.11
C ASN A 463 -5.99 6.98 -23.02
N SER A 464 -5.45 5.76 -23.03
CA SER A 464 -6.21 4.55 -22.78
C SER A 464 -5.55 3.77 -21.65
N PRO A 465 -5.86 4.12 -20.38
CA PRO A 465 -5.21 3.50 -19.25
C PRO A 465 -5.58 2.02 -19.17
N TYR A 466 -4.63 1.23 -18.72
CA TYR A 466 -4.77 -0.18 -18.45
C TYR A 466 -4.07 -0.51 -17.14
N TRP A 467 -4.60 -1.48 -16.41
CA TRP A 467 -3.89 -2.12 -15.32
C TRP A 467 -2.62 -2.78 -15.87
N TRP A 468 -1.49 -2.57 -15.20
CA TRP A 468 -0.25 -3.27 -15.53
C TRP A 468 0.25 -4.03 -14.30
N PHE A 469 -0.04 -5.32 -14.24
CA PHE A 469 0.39 -6.17 -13.14
C PHE A 469 1.79 -6.67 -13.39
N THR A 470 2.62 -6.70 -12.34
CA THR A 470 4.01 -7.16 -12.45
C THR A 470 4.29 -8.28 -11.47
N ILE A 471 5.04 -9.29 -11.92
CA ILE A 471 5.80 -10.19 -11.06
C ILE A 471 7.27 -9.98 -11.40
N VAL A 472 8.05 -9.60 -10.40
CA VAL A 472 9.49 -9.39 -10.51
C VAL A 472 10.18 -10.51 -9.77
N SER A 473 11.14 -11.18 -10.39
CA SER A 473 11.86 -12.27 -9.76
C SER A 473 13.35 -12.01 -9.58
N THR A 474 13.96 -12.74 -8.66
CA THR A 474 15.42 -12.71 -8.41
C THR A 474 16.27 -13.27 -9.55
N THR A 475 15.64 -13.66 -10.67
CA THR A 475 16.32 -14.03 -11.92
C THR A 475 16.43 -12.85 -12.89
N GLY A 476 16.00 -11.65 -12.50
CA GLY A 476 15.98 -10.45 -13.35
C GLY A 476 14.77 -10.36 -14.27
N LYS A 477 13.93 -11.41 -14.30
CA LYS A 477 12.69 -11.44 -15.07
C LYS A 477 11.63 -10.54 -14.44
N VAL A 478 10.97 -9.78 -15.31
CA VAL A 478 9.76 -9.02 -15.00
C VAL A 478 8.68 -9.50 -15.94
N ASP A 479 7.70 -10.22 -15.40
CA ASP A 479 6.52 -10.64 -16.11
C ASP A 479 5.41 -9.60 -15.96
N ILE A 480 4.83 -9.16 -17.08
CA ILE A 480 3.88 -8.05 -17.13
C ILE A 480 2.60 -8.47 -17.84
N SER A 481 1.50 -8.44 -17.09
CA SER A 481 0.14 -8.69 -17.61
C SER A 481 -0.64 -7.37 -17.69
N ARG A 482 -1.22 -7.06 -18.85
CA ARG A 482 -1.91 -5.78 -19.08
C ARG A 482 -3.39 -5.98 -19.40
N TRP A 483 -4.24 -5.25 -18.70
CA TRP A 483 -5.70 -5.38 -18.79
C TRP A 483 -6.37 -4.03 -18.87
N THR A 484 -7.31 -3.85 -19.80
CA THR A 484 -8.11 -2.61 -19.86
C THR A 484 -8.73 -2.31 -18.50
N VAL A 485 -8.69 -1.05 -18.05
CA VAL A 485 -9.37 -0.64 -16.82
C VAL A 485 -10.86 -0.86 -17.00
N GLY A 486 -11.50 -1.60 -16.08
CA GLY A 486 -12.95 -1.80 -16.08
C GLY A 486 -13.50 -2.69 -17.20
N GLU A 487 -12.63 -3.44 -17.88
CA GLU A 487 -13.05 -4.47 -18.83
C GLU A 487 -12.10 -5.67 -18.74
N HIS A 488 -12.64 -6.89 -18.86
CA HIS A 488 -11.82 -8.11 -18.97
C HIS A 488 -11.21 -8.29 -20.36
N VAL A 489 -10.39 -7.34 -20.78
CA VAL A 489 -9.74 -7.31 -22.09
C VAL A 489 -8.23 -7.30 -21.92
N ASN A 490 -7.59 -8.41 -22.31
CA ASN A 490 -6.13 -8.52 -22.36
C ASN A 490 -5.58 -7.55 -23.41
N ARG A 491 -4.70 -6.65 -22.98
CA ARG A 491 -3.99 -5.71 -23.87
C ARG A 491 -2.69 -6.30 -24.38
N ARG A 492 -1.99 -7.04 -23.53
CA ARG A 492 -0.73 -7.72 -23.84
C ARG A 492 -0.19 -8.43 -22.60
N HIS A 493 0.44 -9.58 -22.82
CA HIS A 493 1.38 -10.18 -21.87
C HIS A 493 2.80 -10.03 -22.43
N THR A 494 3.74 -9.53 -21.63
CA THR A 494 5.16 -9.45 -22.01
C THR A 494 6.05 -9.83 -20.84
N HIS A 495 7.18 -10.43 -21.13
CA HIS A 495 8.30 -10.50 -20.20
C HIS A 495 9.43 -9.58 -20.67
N LEU A 496 10.17 -9.04 -19.72
CA LEU A 496 11.42 -8.34 -19.97
C LEU A 496 12.42 -8.67 -18.86
N PHE A 497 13.68 -8.29 -19.08
CA PHE A 497 14.78 -8.59 -18.18
C PHE A 497 15.49 -7.30 -17.81
N VAL A 498 15.56 -6.99 -16.52
CA VAL A 498 16.14 -5.74 -16.00
C VAL A 498 16.96 -6.01 -14.75
N GLN A 499 17.88 -5.08 -14.47
CA GLN A 499 18.54 -5.05 -13.16
C GLN A 499 17.51 -4.73 -12.08
N VAL A 500 17.56 -5.49 -10.99
CA VAL A 500 16.68 -5.34 -9.83
C VAL A 500 17.52 -5.14 -8.57
N GLU A 501 17.18 -4.11 -7.79
CA GLU A 501 17.69 -3.94 -6.42
C GLU A 501 16.56 -4.20 -5.42
N TRP A 502 16.85 -5.00 -4.40
CA TRP A 502 15.88 -5.47 -3.40
C TRP A 502 16.19 -4.87 -2.04
N PHE A 503 15.17 -4.27 -1.43
CA PHE A 503 15.26 -3.56 -0.15
C PHE A 503 14.31 -4.18 0.85
N VAL A 504 14.76 -4.35 2.09
CA VAL A 504 13.94 -4.87 3.18
C VAL A 504 13.93 -3.97 4.40
N SER A 505 12.76 -3.82 5.02
CA SER A 505 12.59 -3.25 6.36
C SER A 505 12.17 -4.36 7.31
N PHE A 506 13.03 -4.65 8.30
CA PHE A 506 12.83 -5.67 9.33
C PHE A 506 11.84 -5.25 10.39
#